data_AF-A0A1W9LZV2-F1
#
_entry.id   AF-A0A1W9LZV2-F1
#
_cell.length_a   1.000
_cell.length_b   1.000
_cell.length_c   1.000
_cell.angle_alpha   90.00
_cell.angle_beta   90.00
_cell.angle_gamma   90.00
#
_symmetry.space_group_name_H-M   'P 1'
#
loop_
_entity.id
_entity.type
_entity.pdbx_description
1 polymer ?
#
loop_
_entity_poly.entity_id
_entity_poly.type
_entity_poly.pdbx_seq_one_letter_code
_entity_poly.pdbx_strand_id
1 'polypeptide(L)'
;EIEGGNQEMSEIALPCVLSIQTGINEPRYVGIRGIRKVASVEIPVHGAGDLGIAAAAVGEGGAKVKRVDYFVPALGKGAEMLAGSTEEIIGKLIEMLKAKGGIK
;
A
#
# COMPACT_ATOMS: atom_id res chain seq x y z
N GLU A 1 -2.16 11.64 6.32
CA GLU A 1 -3.04 12.07 5.22
C GLU A 1 -4.26 11.18 5.25
N ILE A 2 -5.43 11.79 5.13
CA ILE A 2 -6.71 11.11 4.97
C ILE A 2 -7.16 11.38 3.54
N GLU A 3 -7.99 10.49 2.99
CA GLU A 3 -8.55 10.65 1.65
C GLU A 3 -9.06 12.08 1.38
N GLY A 4 -8.85 12.55 0.14
CA GLY A 4 -9.28 13.89 -0.28
C GLY A 4 -8.31 15.02 0.09
N GLY A 5 -7.06 14.72 0.44
CA GLY A 5 -6.03 15.72 0.75
C GLY A 5 -6.14 16.31 2.17
N ASN A 6 -6.97 15.72 3.02
CA ASN A 6 -7.11 16.15 4.41
C ASN A 6 -5.90 15.71 5.24
N GLN A 7 -5.45 16.58 6.13
CA GLN A 7 -4.38 16.30 7.08
C GLN A 7 -4.95 16.30 8.49
N GLU A 8 -4.64 15.23 9.24
CA GLU A 8 -4.95 15.13 10.66
C GLU A 8 -3.65 15.22 11.46
N MET A 9 -3.70 16.01 12.53
CA MET A 9 -2.62 16.10 13.52
C MET A 9 -3.10 15.44 14.80
N SER A 10 -2.32 14.49 15.32
CA SER A 10 -2.65 13.75 16.53
C SER A 10 -1.46 13.80 17.51
N GLU A 11 -1.75 14.01 18.79
CA GLU A 11 -0.79 13.82 19.88
C GLU A 11 -0.98 12.43 20.47
N ILE A 12 0.12 11.69 20.67
CA ILE A 12 0.07 10.28 21.11
C ILE A 12 1.09 10.08 22.23
N ALA A 13 0.65 9.45 23.33
CA ALA A 13 1.52 9.07 24.44
C ALA A 13 2.35 7.84 24.10
N LEU A 14 3.59 7.79 24.59
CA LEU A 14 4.49 6.64 24.43
C LEU A 14 4.31 5.64 25.59
N PRO A 15 4.48 4.31 25.34
CA PRO A 15 4.87 3.68 24.08
C PRO A 15 3.69 3.57 23.11
N CYS A 16 3.95 3.82 21.82
CA CYS A 16 2.95 3.70 20.77
C CYS A 16 3.46 2.90 19.57
N VAL A 17 2.54 2.44 18.72
CA VAL A 17 2.83 1.73 17.48
C VAL A 17 2.31 2.57 16.32
N LEU A 18 3.17 2.82 15.34
CA LEU A 18 2.87 3.64 14.17
C LEU A 18 3.13 2.82 12.90
N SER A 19 2.14 2.77 12.00
CA SER A 19 2.35 2.30 10.63
C SER A 19 2.72 3.48 9.74
N ILE A 20 3.80 3.35 8.98
CA ILE A 20 4.30 4.41 8.10
C ILE A 20 3.96 4.09 6.64
N GLN A 21 3.28 5.02 5.98
CA GLN A 21 2.96 4.91 4.56
C GLN A 21 4.19 5.25 3.69
N THR A 22 4.31 4.58 2.56
CA THR A 22 5.30 4.93 1.53
C THR A 22 5.10 6.39 1.08
N GLY A 23 6.18 7.15 0.94
CA GLY A 23 6.15 8.54 0.46
C GLY A 23 6.20 9.61 1.55
N ILE A 24 6.15 9.25 2.84
CA ILE A 24 6.39 10.23 3.93
C ILE A 24 7.82 10.81 3.88
N ASN A 25 8.76 10.04 3.34
CA ASN A 25 10.15 10.44 3.14
C ASN A 25 10.80 9.68 1.98
N GLU A 26 11.99 10.13 1.58
CA GLU A 26 12.87 9.41 0.67
C GLU A 26 13.95 8.68 1.48
N PRO A 27 14.07 7.35 1.37
CA PRO A 27 15.12 6.61 2.06
C PRO A 27 16.51 7.11 1.65
N ARG A 28 17.33 7.47 2.63
CA ARG A 28 18.69 7.95 2.38
C ARG A 28 19.57 6.86 1.75
N TYR A 29 20.47 7.28 0.87
CA TYR A 29 21.53 6.39 0.40
C TYR A 29 22.48 6.00 1.52
N VAL A 30 22.92 4.74 1.49
CA VAL A 30 23.90 4.20 2.42
C VAL A 30 25.29 4.30 1.80
N GLY A 31 26.24 4.92 2.50
CA GLY A 31 27.63 4.97 2.05
C GLY A 31 28.34 3.61 2.16
N ILE A 32 29.40 3.40 1.37
CA ILE A 32 30.17 2.14 1.29
C ILE A 32 30.63 1.65 2.66
N ARG A 33 31.10 2.56 3.53
CA ARG A 33 31.51 2.22 4.91
C ARG A 33 30.35 1.66 5.74
N GLY A 34 29.15 2.20 5.55
CA GLY A 34 27.94 1.73 6.22
C GLY A 34 27.57 0.31 5.78
N ILE A 35 27.60 0.06 4.47
CA ILE A 35 27.36 -1.26 3.89
C ILE A 35 28.34 -2.30 4.45
N ARG A 36 29.64 -1.99 4.44
CA ARG A 36 30.66 -2.89 5.00
C ARG A 36 30.47 -3.16 6.49
N LYS A 37 30.08 -2.13 7.26
CA LYS A 37 29.84 -2.28 8.70
C LYS A 37 28.69 -3.24 8.98
N VAL A 38 27.55 -3.10 8.26
CA VAL A 38 26.38 -3.97 8.50
C VAL A 38 26.56 -5.38 7.95
N ALA A 39 27.36 -5.56 6.90
CA ALA A 39 27.63 -6.88 6.34
C ALA A 39 28.34 -7.83 7.33
N SER A 40 29.10 -7.27 8.28
CA SER A 40 29.77 -8.04 9.34
C SER A 40 28.96 -8.14 10.64
N VAL A 41 27.76 -7.55 10.71
CA VAL A 41 26.92 -7.64 11.90
C VAL A 41 26.23 -9.00 11.89
N GLU A 42 26.37 -9.75 12.98
CA GLU A 42 25.58 -10.96 13.19
C GLU A 42 24.11 -10.58 13.37
N ILE A 43 23.25 -11.16 12.55
CA ILE A 43 21.80 -10.96 12.62
C ILE A 43 21.24 -12.13 13.45
N PRO A 44 20.75 -11.88 14.68
CA PRO A 44 20.21 -12.95 15.50
C PRO A 44 18.95 -13.52 14.83
N VAL A 45 18.89 -14.84 14.76
CA VAL A 45 17.74 -15.57 14.23
C VAL A 45 17.03 -16.22 15.41
N HIS A 46 15.78 -15.83 15.62
CA HIS A 46 14.93 -16.38 16.67
C HIS A 46 13.78 -17.18 16.07
N GLY A 47 13.60 -18.41 16.53
CA GLY A 47 12.40 -19.20 16.31
C GLY A 47 11.30 -18.87 17.31
N ALA A 48 10.11 -19.44 17.09
CA ALA A 48 8.98 -19.26 18.01
C ALA A 48 9.29 -19.71 19.45
N GLY A 49 10.05 -20.81 19.60
CA GLY A 49 10.48 -21.32 20.92
C GLY A 49 11.38 -20.35 21.68
N ASP A 50 12.32 -19.70 21.00
CA ASP A 50 13.23 -18.71 21.60
C ASP A 50 12.49 -17.48 22.14
N LEU A 51 11.31 -17.21 21.58
CA LEU A 51 10.44 -16.08 21.95
C LEU A 51 9.33 -16.48 22.94
N GLY A 52 9.27 -17.75 23.38
CA GLY A 52 8.22 -18.25 24.26
C GLY A 52 6.84 -18.30 23.61
N ILE A 53 6.77 -18.36 22.28
CA ILE A 53 5.51 -18.36 21.52
C ILE A 53 5.09 -19.82 21.23
N ALA A 54 3.85 -20.16 21.58
CA ALA A 54 3.29 -21.47 21.29
C ALA A 54 3.20 -21.72 19.77
N ALA A 55 3.66 -22.89 19.30
CA ALA A 55 3.63 -23.24 17.88
C ALA A 55 2.22 -23.20 17.26
N ALA A 56 1.19 -23.49 18.06
CA ALA A 56 -0.21 -23.43 17.64
C ALA A 56 -0.74 -21.99 17.45
N ALA A 57 -0.06 -20.97 17.95
CA ALA A 57 -0.47 -19.57 17.86
C ALA A 57 0.08 -18.86 16.60
N VAL A 58 0.93 -19.52 15.81
CA VAL A 58 1.60 -18.94 14.63
C VAL A 58 1.42 -19.84 13.40
N GLY A 59 1.75 -19.31 12.22
CA GLY A 59 1.61 -20.03 10.96
C GLY A 59 0.17 -20.43 10.65
N GLU A 60 -0.03 -21.57 10.00
CA GLU A 60 -1.37 -22.06 9.64
C GLU A 60 -2.22 -22.40 10.88
N GLY A 61 -1.60 -22.93 11.95
CA GLY A 61 -2.29 -23.29 13.18
C GLY A 61 -2.93 -22.10 13.90
N GLY A 62 -2.27 -20.93 13.84
CA GLY A 62 -2.77 -19.68 14.45
C GLY A 62 -3.60 -18.80 13.50
N ALA A 63 -3.68 -19.13 12.21
CA ALA A 63 -4.34 -18.29 11.22
C ALA A 63 -5.87 -18.33 11.36
N LYS A 64 -6.49 -17.16 11.57
CA LYS A 64 -7.96 -17.03 11.64
C LYS A 64 -8.65 -17.00 10.27
N VAL A 65 -7.87 -16.82 9.20
CA VAL A 65 -8.37 -16.69 7.83
C VAL A 65 -7.57 -17.64 6.95
N LYS A 66 -8.28 -18.35 6.06
CA LYS A 66 -7.67 -19.19 5.04
C LYS A 66 -7.89 -18.57 3.68
N ARG A 67 -6.81 -18.50 2.89
CA ARG A 67 -6.91 -18.14 1.49
C ARG A 67 -7.55 -19.29 0.72
N VAL A 68 -8.63 -19.02 0.01
CA VAL A 68 -9.38 -20.04 -0.74
C VAL A 68 -8.92 -20.09 -2.20
N ASP A 69 -8.72 -18.94 -2.84
CA ASP A 69 -8.40 -18.88 -4.27
C ASP A 69 -7.71 -17.56 -4.67
N TYR A 70 -7.17 -17.52 -5.90
CA TYR A 70 -6.65 -16.35 -6.58
C TYR A 70 -7.17 -16.30 -8.01
N PHE A 71 -7.57 -15.12 -8.46
CA PHE A 71 -7.86 -14.86 -9.86
C PHE A 71 -7.27 -13.52 -10.29
N VAL A 72 -6.93 -13.42 -11.57
CA VAL A 72 -6.51 -12.16 -12.19
C VAL A 72 -7.78 -11.42 -12.61
N PRO A 73 -7.97 -10.14 -12.23
CA PRO A 73 -9.11 -9.38 -12.71
C PRO A 73 -9.15 -9.33 -14.24
N ALA A 74 -10.32 -9.52 -14.84
CA ALA A 74 -10.47 -9.40 -16.28
C ALA A 74 -10.08 -7.99 -16.73
N LEU A 75 -9.32 -7.89 -17.83
CA LEU A 75 -8.98 -6.60 -18.42
C LEU A 75 -10.26 -5.89 -18.84
N GLY A 76 -10.38 -4.60 -18.49
CA GLY A 76 -11.52 -3.78 -18.88
C GLY A 76 -11.61 -3.61 -20.41
N LYS A 77 -12.73 -3.04 -20.88
CA LYS A 77 -13.02 -2.80 -22.31
C LYS A 77 -12.07 -1.80 -23.02
N GLY A 78 -10.98 -1.40 -22.38
CA GLY A 78 -10.06 -0.37 -22.87
C GLY A 78 -10.64 1.05 -22.78
N ALA A 79 -9.98 1.98 -23.44
CA ALA A 79 -10.40 3.37 -23.55
C ALA A 79 -11.19 3.59 -24.85
N GLU A 80 -12.21 4.43 -24.79
CA GLU A 80 -12.92 4.93 -25.97
C GLU A 80 -12.25 6.24 -26.43
N MET A 81 -11.82 6.29 -27.69
CA MET A 81 -11.24 7.50 -28.28
C MET A 81 -12.34 8.38 -28.84
N LEU A 82 -12.50 9.58 -28.28
CA LEU A 82 -13.45 10.56 -28.77
C LEU A 82 -12.90 11.27 -30.01
N ALA A 83 -13.71 11.34 -31.07
CA ALA A 83 -13.40 12.05 -32.30
C ALA A 83 -14.49 13.07 -32.64
N GLY A 84 -14.12 14.11 -33.38
CA GLY A 84 -15.00 15.21 -33.78
C GLY A 84 -14.31 16.56 -33.62
N SER A 85 -15.12 17.63 -33.66
CA SER A 85 -14.65 18.96 -33.29
C SER A 85 -14.39 19.06 -31.78
N THR A 86 -13.65 20.10 -31.36
CA THR A 86 -13.36 20.33 -29.94
C THR A 86 -14.64 20.41 -29.09
N GLU A 87 -15.69 21.05 -29.61
CA GLU A 87 -16.98 21.19 -28.89
C GLU A 87 -17.69 19.85 -28.70
N GLU A 88 -17.69 19.00 -29.74
CA GLU A 88 -18.31 17.67 -29.70
C GLU A 88 -17.58 16.74 -28.72
N ILE A 89 -16.25 16.80 -28.70
CA ILE A 89 -15.42 16.01 -27.78
C ILE A 89 -15.70 16.43 -26.34
N ILE A 90 -15.73 17.74 -26.06
CA ILE A 90 -16.02 18.26 -24.71
C ILE A 90 -17.43 17.84 -24.26
N GLY A 91 -18.43 17.93 -25.15
CA GLY A 91 -19.80 17.49 -24.85
C GLY A 91 -19.86 16.03 -24.43
N LYS A 92 -19.29 15.13 -25.24
CA LYS A 92 -19.23 13.69 -24.94
C LYS A 92 -18.44 13.38 -23.67
N LEU A 93 -17.34 14.10 -23.43
CA LEU A 93 -16.52 13.92 -22.23
C LEU A 93 -17.31 14.25 -20.95
N ILE A 94 -18.00 15.39 -20.92
CA ILE A 94 -18.80 15.82 -19.76
C ILE A 94 -19.95 14.83 -19.52
N GLU A 95 -20.63 14.37 -20.57
CA GLU A 95 -21.70 13.38 -20.47
C GLU A 95 -21.19 12.08 -19.84
N MET A 96 -20.06 11.55 -20.31
CA MET A 96 -19.45 10.35 -19.75
C MET A 96 -19.01 10.52 -18.29
N LEU A 97 -18.43 11.66 -17.92
CA LEU A 97 -17.99 11.93 -16.55
C LEU A 97 -19.17 11.99 -15.57
N LYS A 98 -20.29 12.60 -15.98
CA LYS A 98 -21.54 12.61 -15.20
C LYS A 98 -22.15 11.21 -15.08
N ALA A 99 -22.20 10.45 -16.17
CA ALA A 99 -22.79 9.11 -16.18
C ALA A 99 -21.98 8.09 -15.35
N LYS A 100 -20.65 8.21 -15.33
CA LYS A 100 -19.75 7.25 -14.64
C LYS A 100 -19.32 7.70 -13.24
N GLY A 101 -19.93 8.76 -12.70
CA GLY A 101 -19.71 9.21 -11.32
C GLY A 101 -18.37 9.89 -11.06
N GLY A 102 -17.68 10.34 -12.11
CA GLY A 102 -16.42 11.06 -11.98
C GLY A 102 -16.59 12.52 -11.54
N ILE A 103 -17.79 13.09 -11.77
CA ILE A 103 -18.14 14.45 -11.37
C ILE A 103 -19.62 14.44 -10.94
N LYS A 104 -19.94 15.09 -9.82
CA LYS A 104 -21.31 15.53 -9.49
C LYS A 104 -21.57 16.90 -10.09
#